data_AF-A0A955SKF1-F1
#
_entry.id   AF-A0A955SKF1-F1
#
_cell.length_a   1.000
_cell.length_b   1.000
_cell.length_c   1.000
_cell.angle_alpha   90.00
_cell.angle_beta   90.00
_cell.angle_gamma   90.00
#
_symmetry.space_group_name_H-M   'P 1'
#
loop_
_entity.id
_entity.type
_entity.pdbx_description
1 polymer ?
#
loop_
_entity_poly.entity_id
_entity_poly.type
_entity_poly.pdbx_seq_one_letter_code
_entity_poly.pdbx_strand_id
1 'polypeptide(L)' 'MIFKQYYLGCLAHASYLIGDKKTRTAVVIDPQRDVDQYLKDAEDQKVEIRYVFLTHFHADFVA' A
#
# COMPACT_ATOMS: atom_id res chain seq x y z
N MET A 1 9.21 1.33 -12.26
CA MET A 1 8.04 0.83 -11.53
C MET A 1 8.51 0.04 -10.32
N ILE A 2 7.92 0.32 -9.18
CA ILE A 2 7.97 -0.46 -7.94
C ILE A 2 6.59 -1.09 -7.80
N PHE A 3 6.54 -2.37 -7.48
CA PHE A 3 5.31 -3.10 -7.24
C PHE A 3 5.55 -4.07 -6.09
N LYS A 4 4.76 -3.96 -5.03
CA LYS A 4 4.81 -4.85 -3.87
C LYS A 4 3.40 -5.18 -3.42
N GLN A 5 3.14 -6.47 -3.23
CA GLN A 5 1.90 -6.98 -2.62
C GLN A 5 2.15 -7.27 -1.14
N TYR A 6 1.14 -7.00 -0.33
CA TYR A 6 1.08 -7.39 1.08
C TYR A 6 -0.18 -8.21 1.26
N TYR A 7 -0.03 -9.40 1.85
CA TYR A 7 -1.13 -10.33 2.06
C TYR A 7 -1.31 -10.61 3.55
N LEU A 8 -2.49 -10.27 4.07
CA LEU A 8 -2.86 -10.53 5.46
C LEU A 8 -3.70 -11.81 5.51
N GLY A 9 -3.04 -12.92 5.85
CA GLY A 9 -3.63 -14.26 5.76
C GLY A 9 -4.89 -14.48 6.60
N CYS A 10 -5.01 -13.84 7.78
CA CYS A 10 -6.19 -14.01 8.64
C CYS A 10 -7.48 -13.40 8.08
N LEU A 11 -7.37 -12.42 7.18
CA LEU A 11 -8.51 -11.79 6.50
C LEU A 11 -8.59 -12.17 5.01
N ALA A 12 -7.66 -12.99 4.52
CA ALA A 12 -7.45 -13.24 3.11
C ALA A 12 -7.33 -11.94 2.26
N HIS A 13 -6.83 -10.86 2.89
CA HIS A 13 -6.82 -9.50 2.33
C HIS A 13 -5.52 -9.21 1.61
N ALA A 14 -5.61 -8.59 0.42
CA ALA A 14 -4.47 -8.18 -0.39
C ALA A 14 -4.46 -6.65 -0.55
N SER A 15 -3.30 -6.06 -0.28
CA SER A 15 -3.04 -4.63 -0.46
C SER A 15 -1.75 -4.42 -1.25
N TYR A 16 -1.56 -3.24 -1.84
CA TYR A 16 -0.48 -3.01 -2.79
C TYR A 16 0.21 -1.68 -2.58
N LEU A 17 1.54 -1.65 -2.73
CA LEU A 17 2.33 -0.44 -2.91
C LEU A 17 2.82 -0.39 -4.36
N ILE A 18 2.44 0.66 -5.07
CA ILE A 18 2.87 0.91 -6.44
C ILE A 18 3.60 2.25 -6.48
N GLY A 19 4.81 2.27 -7.02
CA GLY A 19 5.66 3.46 -7.06
C GLY A 19 6.29 3.71 -8.42
N ASP A 20 6.45 4.99 -8.76
CA ASP A 20 7.28 5.40 -9.88
C ASP A 20 8.69 5.78 -9.40
N LYS A 21 9.70 5.18 -10.04
CA LYS A 21 11.11 5.39 -9.72
C LYS A 21 11.62 6.75 -10.22
N LYS A 22 10.97 7.37 -11.21
CA LYS A 22 11.37 8.67 -11.75
C LYS A 22 10.85 9.82 -10.90
N THR A 23 9.54 9.88 -10.71
CA THR A 23 8.89 10.95 -9.92
C THR A 23 9.00 10.74 -8.41
N ARG A 24 9.47 9.57 -7.97
CA ARG A 24 9.50 9.15 -6.56
C ARG A 24 8.12 9.14 -5.90
N THR A 25 7.03 9.15 -6.66
CA THR A 25 5.68 9.13 -6.13
C THR A 25 5.16 7.70 -6.04
N ALA A 26 4.44 7.38 -4.97
CA ALA A 26 3.82 6.09 -4.74
C ALA A 26 2.35 6.21 -4.31
N VAL A 27 1.63 5.11 -4.46
CA VAL A 27 0.24 4.92 -4.06
C VAL A 27 0.11 3.61 -3.30
N VAL A 28 -0.72 3.61 -2.25
CA VAL A 28 -1.16 2.39 -1.58
C VAL A 28 -2.60 2.08 -1.97
N ILE A 29 -2.87 0.83 -2.35
CA ILE A 29 -4.20 0.35 -2.70
C ILE A 29 -4.71 -0.58 -1.59
N ASP A 30 -5.92 -0.30 -1.11
CA ASP A 30 -6.63 -1.02 -0.03
C ASP A 30 -5.75 -1.24 1.22
N PRO A 31 -5.19 -0.18 1.83
CA PRO A 31 -4.29 -0.31 2.97
C PRO A 31 -4.93 -1.07 4.13
N GLN A 32 -4.11 -1.84 4.84
CA GLN A 32 -4.44 -2.34 6.16
C GLN A 32 -4.38 -1.19 7.18
N ARG A 33 -5.10 -1.34 8.28
CA ARG A 33 -5.06 -0.41 9.42
C ARG A 33 -3.63 -0.14 9.93
N ASP A 34 -2.82 -1.19 10.04
CA ASP A 34 -1.43 -1.07 10.47
C ASP A 34 -0.54 -0.72 9.27
N VAL A 35 -0.14 0.55 9.18
CA VAL A 35 0.47 1.12 7.96
C VAL A 35 2.00 1.08 7.93
N ASP A 36 2.65 0.70 9.04
CA ASP A 36 4.11 0.83 9.21
C ASP A 36 4.90 0.09 8.13
N GLN A 37 4.40 -1.06 7.66
CA GLN A 37 5.04 -1.82 6.58
C GLN A 37 5.12 -1.00 5.28
N TYR A 38 4.06 -0.26 4.94
CA TYR A 38 4.03 0.55 3.72
C TYR A 38 4.99 1.73 3.82
N LEU A 39 5.02 2.38 5.00
CA LEU A 39 5.91 3.52 5.26
C LEU A 39 7.37 3.10 5.19
N LYS A 40 7.71 1.98 5.84
CA LYS A 40 9.07 1.42 5.81
C LYS A 40 9.49 1.05 4.40
N ASP A 41 8.65 0.35 3.65
CA ASP A 41 8.98 -0.04 2.28
C ASP A 41 9.07 1.17 1.33
N ALA A 42 8.25 2.20 1.54
CA ALA A 42 8.35 3.45 0.80
C ALA A 42 9.69 4.16 1.08
N GLU A 43 10.11 4.22 2.34
CA GLU A 43 11.42 4.74 2.76
C GLU A 43 12.58 3.95 2.14
N ASP A 44 12.56 2.61 2.25
CA ASP A 44 13.58 1.71 1.69
C ASP A 44 13.70 1.88 0.16
N GLN A 45 12.58 2.10 -0.53
CA GLN A 45 12.53 2.32 -1.97
C GLN A 45 12.76 3.78 -2.38
N LYS A 46 12.89 4.69 -1.41
CA LYS A 46 13.03 6.15 -1.60
C LYS A 46 11.90 6.73 -2.45
N VAL A 47 10.65 6.42 -2.08
CA VAL A 47 9.44 6.97 -2.67
C VAL A 47 8.52 7.56 -1.60
N GLU A 48 7.72 8.55 -1.98
CA GLU A 48 6.73 9.20 -1.13
C GLU A 48 5.32 8.69 -1.49
N ILE A 49 4.59 8.15 -0.51
CA ILE A 49 3.19 7.76 -0.71
C ILE A 49 2.35 9.05 -0.72
N ARG A 50 1.83 9.42 -1.89
CA ARG A 50 1.02 10.63 -2.07
C ARG A 50 -0.46 10.35 -2.23
N TYR A 51 -0.82 9.09 -2.46
CA TYR A 51 -2.19 8.67 -2.75
C TYR A 51 -2.53 7.38 -2.02
N VAL A 52 -3.80 7.27 -1.66
CA VAL A 52 -4.43 6.04 -1.19
C VAL A 52 -5.67 5.82 -2.03
N PHE A 53 -5.83 4.61 -2.56
CA PHE A 53 -7.04 4.22 -3.28
C PHE A 53 -7.71 3.06 -2.58
N LEU A 54 -9.01 3.20 -2.35
CA LEU A 54 -9.89 2.10 -2.00
C LEU A 54 -10.58 1.61 -3.25
N THR A 55 -10.53 0.31 -3.50
CA THR A 55 -11.25 -0.31 -4.62
C THR A 55 -12.76 -0.22 -4.43
N HIS A 56 -13.21 -0.31 -3.17
CA HIS A 56 -14.60 -0.21 -2.75
C HIS A 56 -14.68 0.14 -1.25
N PHE A 57 -15.90 0.26 -0.73
CA PHE A 57 -16.12 0.33 0.71
C PHE A 57 -15.98 -1.09 1.31
N HIS A 58 -14.92 -1.31 2.07
CA HIS A 58 -14.62 -2.60 2.70
C HIS A 58 -15.57 -2.88 3.86
N ALA A 59 -16.03 -4.13 3.97
CA ALA A 59 -17.03 -4.57 4.96
C ALA A 59 -16.44 -5.50 6.03
N ASP A 60 -15.18 -5.87 5.87
CA ASP A 60 -14.47 -6.96 6.54
C ASP A 60 -13.21 -6.50 7.28
N PHE A 61 -12.70 -5.30 6.98
CA PHE A 61 -11.60 -4.67 7.70
C PHE A 61 -11.72 -3.14 7.75
N VAL A 62 -10.88 -2.53 8.60
CA VAL A 62 -10.73 -1.06 8.69
C VAL A 62 -9.60 -0.65 7.76
N ALA A 63 -9.95 0.14 6.74
CA ALA A 63 -9.02 0.70 5.76
C ALA A 63 -8.45 2.06 6.19
#